data_AF-A0A9E2JPF9-F1
#
_entry.id   AF-A0A9E2JPF9-F1
#
_cell.length_a   1.000
_cell.length_b   1.000
_cell.length_c   1.000
_cell.angle_alpha   90.00
_cell.angle_beta   90.00
_cell.angle_gamma   90.00
#
_symmetry.space_group_name_H-M   'P 1'
#
loop_
_entity.id
_entity.type
_entity.pdbx_description
1 polymer ?
#
loop_
_entity_poly.entity_id
_entity_poly.type
_entity_poly.pdbx_seq_one_letter_code
_entity_poly.pdbx_strand_id
1 'polypeptide(L)'
;MNDPRAGLAWFLAAQHAAFAALQHGAQTGALLSDLTARLESDLADLGRVPVAVRGVDIDPLAVDYLVLGSRLGTEVLRRRLMAETPPMPIPSYFLACAAPGLWRQHCACLDAIAPDSPRARHLTIDVIAGYELFRRAAGAQPD
;
A
#
# COMPACT_ATOMS: atom_id res chain seq x y z
N MET A 1 3.43 -24.79 -6.63
CA MET A 1 2.09 -24.20 -6.75
C MET A 1 1.86 -23.46 -5.43
N ASN A 2 2.08 -22.14 -5.40
CA ASN A 2 1.98 -21.35 -4.17
C ASN A 2 0.52 -21.27 -3.76
N ASP A 3 0.16 -21.83 -2.61
CA ASP A 3 -1.15 -21.65 -2.02
C ASP A 3 -1.32 -20.17 -1.64
N PRO A 4 -2.27 -19.43 -2.23
CA PRO A 4 -2.50 -18.03 -1.87
C PRO A 4 -2.83 -17.84 -0.39
N ARG A 5 -3.29 -18.89 0.31
CA ARG A 5 -3.47 -18.87 1.78
C ARG A 5 -2.16 -18.73 2.51
N ALA A 6 -1.13 -19.46 2.08
CA ALA A 6 0.18 -19.45 2.73
C ALA A 6 0.83 -18.07 2.65
N GLY A 7 0.65 -17.35 1.53
CA GLY A 7 1.22 -16.02 1.33
C GLY A 7 0.38 -14.86 1.87
N LEU A 8 -0.87 -15.08 2.29
CA LEU A 8 -1.79 -13.99 2.63
C LEU A 8 -1.38 -13.26 3.91
N ALA A 9 -1.06 -13.98 4.98
CA ALA A 9 -0.64 -13.38 6.24
C ALA A 9 0.68 -12.60 6.09
N TRP A 10 1.64 -13.16 5.35
CA TRP A 10 2.89 -12.48 4.98
C TRP A 10 2.61 -11.19 4.20
N PHE A 11 1.75 -11.26 3.20
CA PHE A 11 1.40 -10.11 2.36
C PHE A 11 0.75 -8.98 3.18
N LEU A 12 -0.23 -9.29 4.02
CA LEU A 12 -0.88 -8.30 4.88
C LEU A 12 0.11 -7.67 5.86
N ALA A 13 1.01 -8.49 6.43
CA ALA A 13 2.04 -7.99 7.34
C ALA A 13 3.03 -7.06 6.63
N ALA A 14 3.43 -7.39 5.40
CA ALA A 14 4.31 -6.55 4.58
C ALA A 14 3.64 -5.22 4.21
N GLN A 15 2.35 -5.25 3.83
CA GLN A 15 1.58 -4.05 3.55
C GLN A 15 1.42 -3.18 4.79
N HIS A 16 1.13 -3.77 5.95
CA HIS A 16 1.02 -3.03 7.22
C HIS A 16 2.34 -2.33 7.56
N ALA A 17 3.43 -3.10 7.59
CA ALA A 17 4.76 -2.57 7.94
C ALA A 17 5.20 -1.44 7.00
N ALA A 18 4.88 -1.52 5.70
CA ALA A 18 5.17 -0.45 4.76
C ALA A 18 4.29 0.79 4.98
N PHE A 19 2.96 0.62 5.10
CA PHE A 19 2.05 1.75 5.28
C PHE A 19 2.26 2.47 6.62
N ALA A 20 2.50 1.74 7.71
CA ALA A 20 2.80 2.31 9.02
C ALA A 20 4.13 3.08 9.05
N ALA A 21 5.04 2.79 8.11
CA ALA A 21 6.34 3.43 8.01
C ALA A 21 6.37 4.62 7.02
N LEU A 22 5.27 4.90 6.31
CA LEU A 22 5.11 6.10 5.50
C LEU A 22 4.69 7.29 6.38
N GLN A 23 5.14 8.48 6.00
CA GLN A 23 4.54 9.72 6.49
C GLN A 23 3.17 9.95 5.84
N HIS A 24 2.41 10.92 6.33
CA HIS A 24 1.14 11.29 5.70
C HIS A 24 1.38 11.90 4.31
N GLY A 25 0.65 11.42 3.31
CA GLY A 25 0.60 12.05 2.00
C GLY A 25 -0.16 13.38 2.01
N ALA A 26 -0.12 14.12 0.90
CA ALA A 26 -0.75 15.44 0.84
C ALA A 26 -2.28 15.36 1.00
N GLN A 27 -2.89 14.27 0.51
CA GLN A 27 -4.34 14.10 0.48
C GLN A 27 -4.80 12.74 1.02
N THR A 28 -3.89 11.78 1.13
CA THR A 28 -4.22 10.39 1.48
C THR A 28 -4.14 10.07 2.96
N GLY A 29 -3.88 11.03 3.85
CA GLY A 29 -3.68 10.76 5.28
C GLY A 29 -4.79 9.91 5.92
N ALA A 30 -6.06 10.30 5.74
CA ALA A 30 -7.19 9.54 6.27
C ALA A 30 -7.34 8.15 5.63
N LEU A 31 -7.05 8.01 4.33
CA LEU A 31 -7.07 6.74 3.63
C LEU A 31 -5.95 5.82 4.15
N LEU A 32 -4.74 6.34 4.34
CA LEU A 32 -3.62 5.60 4.89
C LEU A 32 -3.92 5.08 6.29
N SER A 33 -4.56 5.90 7.14
CA SER A 33 -5.02 5.47 8.47
C SER A 33 -6.08 4.37 8.39
N ASP A 34 -7.10 4.50 7.54
CA ASP A 34 -8.13 3.45 7.33
C ASP A 34 -7.51 2.14 6.84
N LEU A 35 -6.60 2.20 5.88
CA LEU A 35 -5.90 1.02 5.36
C LEU A 35 -5.07 0.32 6.43
N THR A 36 -4.34 1.09 7.24
CA THR A 36 -3.51 0.55 8.32
C THR A 36 -4.38 -0.11 9.39
N ALA A 37 -5.49 0.52 9.80
CA ALA A 37 -6.42 -0.05 10.77
C ALA A 37 -7.08 -1.35 10.29
N ARG A 38 -7.45 -1.43 9.01
CA ARG A 38 -7.97 -2.67 8.40
C ARG A 38 -6.94 -3.79 8.44
N LEU A 39 -5.69 -3.48 8.08
CA LEU A 39 -4.59 -4.44 8.12
C LEU A 39 -4.32 -4.93 9.55
N GLU A 40 -4.39 -4.05 10.55
CA GLU A 40 -4.26 -4.44 11.96
C GLU A 40 -5.36 -5.41 12.39
N SER A 41 -6.61 -5.13 12.03
CA SER A 41 -7.72 -6.04 12.31
C SER A 41 -7.54 -7.39 11.61
N ASP A 42 -7.22 -7.37 10.31
CA ASP A 42 -7.04 -8.59 9.52
C ASP A 42 -5.87 -9.45 10.06
N LEU A 43 -4.78 -8.81 10.51
CA LEU A 43 -3.63 -9.48 11.10
C LEU A 43 -3.93 -10.05 12.49
N ALA A 44 -4.73 -9.33 13.30
CA ALA A 44 -5.18 -9.81 14.60
C ALA A 44 -6.04 -11.08 14.47
N ASP A 45 -6.97 -11.12 13.51
CA ASP A 45 -7.78 -12.31 13.21
C ASP A 45 -6.93 -13.51 12.77
N LEU A 46 -5.79 -13.25 12.12
CA LEU A 46 -4.82 -14.26 11.70
C LEU A 46 -3.78 -14.62 12.78
N GLY A 47 -3.83 -13.97 13.96
CA GLY A 47 -2.86 -14.17 15.04
C GLY A 47 -1.42 -13.77 14.65
N ARG A 48 -1.27 -12.84 13.71
CA ARG A 48 0.03 -12.43 13.15
C ARG A 48 0.40 -11.02 13.63
N VAL A 49 1.64 -10.86 14.09
CA VAL A 49 2.20 -9.54 14.45
C VAL A 49 3.20 -9.13 13.37
N PRO A 50 3.02 -7.98 12.71
CA PRO A 50 3.93 -7.51 11.67
C PRO A 50 5.25 -7.01 12.26
N VAL A 51 6.36 -7.30 11.58
CA VAL A 51 7.67 -6.76 11.93
C VAL A 51 7.78 -5.34 11.38
N ALA A 52 7.91 -4.36 12.28
CA ALA A 52 8.05 -2.96 11.90
C ALA A 52 9.35 -2.70 11.12
N VAL A 53 9.31 -1.77 10.17
CA VAL A 53 10.48 -1.32 9.42
C VAL A 53 10.70 0.17 9.62
N ARG A 54 11.96 0.61 9.40
CA ARG A 54 12.30 2.03 9.47
C ARG A 54 11.65 2.79 8.32
N GLY A 55 10.94 3.86 8.65
CA GLY A 55 10.32 4.76 7.70
C GLY A 55 11.30 5.51 6.81
N VAL A 56 10.73 6.13 5.78
CA VAL A 56 11.43 7.01 4.84
C VAL A 56 10.74 8.36 4.84
N ASP A 57 11.53 9.42 4.75
CA ASP A 57 11.03 10.76 4.55
C ASP A 57 11.05 11.04 3.04
N ILE A 58 9.87 11.14 2.45
CA ILE A 58 9.66 11.31 1.01
C ILE A 58 8.56 12.34 0.79
N ASP A 59 8.51 12.91 -0.41
CA ASP A 59 7.51 13.88 -0.77
C ASP A 59 6.06 13.40 -0.54
N PRO A 60 5.17 14.25 0.01
CA PRO A 60 3.77 13.89 0.22
C PRO A 60 3.00 13.47 -1.05
N LEU A 61 3.36 13.99 -2.23
CA LEU A 61 2.79 13.50 -3.49
C LEU A 61 3.33 12.13 -3.89
N ALA A 62 4.58 11.80 -3.54
CA ALA A 62 5.10 10.44 -3.72
C ALA A 62 4.35 9.44 -2.83
N VAL A 63 4.04 9.82 -1.59
CA VAL A 63 3.19 9.02 -0.69
C VAL A 63 1.80 8.81 -1.31
N ASP A 64 1.15 9.88 -1.76
CA ASP A 64 -0.19 9.79 -2.38
C ASP A 64 -0.18 8.83 -3.58
N TYR A 65 0.85 8.90 -4.43
CA TYR A 65 1.03 8.01 -5.57
C TYR A 65 1.07 6.53 -5.15
N LEU A 66 1.86 6.20 -4.13
CA LEU A 66 2.02 4.83 -3.63
C LEU A 66 0.72 4.31 -3.00
N VAL A 67 0.08 5.11 -2.15
CA VAL A 67 -1.16 4.74 -1.46
C VAL A 67 -2.30 4.53 -2.46
N LEU A 68 -2.53 5.49 -3.37
CA LEU A 68 -3.60 5.40 -4.35
C LEU A 68 -3.31 4.32 -5.40
N GLY A 69 -2.07 4.24 -5.91
CA GLY A 69 -1.64 3.22 -6.86
C GLY A 69 -1.82 1.80 -6.33
N SER A 70 -1.57 1.59 -5.03
CA SER A 70 -1.77 0.27 -4.39
C SER A 70 -3.23 -0.21 -4.42
N ARG A 71 -4.22 0.70 -4.48
CA ARG A 71 -5.64 0.33 -4.52
C ARG A 71 -6.00 -0.39 -5.82
N LEU A 72 -5.42 0.05 -6.94
CA LEU A 72 -5.63 -0.60 -8.24
C LEU A 72 -5.08 -2.03 -8.25
N GLY A 73 -3.88 -2.24 -7.70
CA GLY A 73 -3.29 -3.58 -7.57
C GLY A 73 -4.09 -4.50 -6.64
N THR A 74 -4.64 -3.94 -5.56
CA THR A 74 -5.45 -4.67 -4.57
C THR A 74 -6.75 -5.22 -5.18
N GLU A 75 -7.37 -4.52 -6.12
CA GLU A 75 -8.56 -5.00 -6.84
C GLU A 75 -8.28 -6.25 -7.68
N VAL A 76 -7.11 -6.33 -8.32
CA VAL A 76 -6.69 -7.52 -9.07
C VAL A 76 -6.49 -8.72 -8.14
N LEU A 77 -5.85 -8.49 -6.98
CA LEU A 77 -5.63 -9.54 -5.98
C LEU A 77 -6.95 -10.02 -5.36
N ARG A 78 -7.86 -9.10 -5.04
CA ARG A 78 -9.20 -9.43 -4.52
C ARG A 78 -9.95 -10.39 -5.45
N ARG A 79 -9.94 -10.12 -6.76
CA ARG A 79 -10.58 -11.00 -7.77
C ARG A 79 -9.98 -12.41 -7.78
N ARG A 80 -8.67 -12.53 -7.58
CA ARG A 80 -8.00 -13.84 -7.50
C ARG A 80 -8.41 -14.59 -6.23
N LEU A 81 -8.44 -13.92 -5.08
CA LEU A 81 -8.88 -14.53 -3.81
C LEU A 81 -10.33 -15.02 -3.88
N MET A 82 -11.22 -14.28 -4.56
CA MET A 82 -12.61 -14.68 -4.75
C MET A 82 -12.79 -15.89 -5.68
N ALA A 83 -11.82 -16.17 -6.55
CA ALA A 83 -11.87 -17.29 -7.48
C ALA A 83 -11.35 -18.61 -6.88
N GLU A 84 -10.81 -18.58 -5.65
CA GLU A 84 -10.31 -19.77 -4.96
C GLU A 84 -11.44 -20.73 -4.58
N THR A 85 -11.14 -22.04 -4.61
CA THR A 85 -12.08 -23.11 -4.22
C THR A 85 -11.43 -24.01 -3.16
N PRO A 86 -12.01 -24.14 -1.96
CA PRO A 86 -13.20 -23.44 -1.47
C PRO A 86 -12.97 -21.92 -1.31
N PRO A 87 -14.03 -21.09 -1.32
CA PRO A 87 -13.92 -19.65 -1.13
C PRO A 87 -13.26 -19.31 0.20
N MET A 88 -12.36 -18.33 0.17
CA MET A 88 -11.67 -17.83 1.36
C MET A 88 -12.36 -16.56 1.87
N PRO A 89 -12.41 -16.33 3.19
CA PRO A 89 -12.79 -15.04 3.73
C PRO A 89 -11.88 -13.95 3.16
N ILE A 90 -12.47 -12.85 2.68
CA ILE A 90 -11.72 -11.74 2.08
C ILE A 90 -11.32 -10.79 3.22
N PRO A 91 -10.02 -10.55 3.45
CA PRO A 91 -9.58 -9.57 4.44
C PRO A 91 -10.14 -8.17 4.15
N SER A 92 -10.52 -7.44 5.19
CA SER A 92 -11.17 -6.15 5.10
C SER A 92 -10.33 -5.10 4.37
N TYR A 93 -9.01 -5.25 4.37
CA TYR A 93 -8.06 -4.46 3.59
C TYR A 93 -8.35 -4.47 2.08
N PHE A 94 -8.80 -5.61 1.53
CA PHE A 94 -9.16 -5.72 0.12
C PHE A 94 -10.52 -5.08 -0.20
N LEU A 95 -11.32 -4.75 0.82
CA LEU A 95 -12.63 -4.12 0.68
C LEU A 95 -12.57 -2.59 0.81
N ALA A 96 -11.38 -2.03 1.00
CA ALA A 96 -11.19 -0.59 1.13
C ALA A 96 -11.59 0.18 -0.15
N CYS A 97 -11.97 1.44 0.01
CA CYS A 97 -12.43 2.31 -1.08
C CYS A 97 -11.34 2.49 -2.16
N ALA A 98 -11.73 2.42 -3.43
CA ALA A 98 -10.83 2.66 -4.56
C ALA A 98 -10.43 4.14 -4.75
N ALA A 99 -11.10 5.07 -4.04
CA ALA A 99 -10.81 6.50 -4.01
C ALA A 99 -10.55 7.19 -5.38
N PRO A 100 -11.40 6.97 -6.41
CA PRO A 100 -11.16 7.50 -7.76
C PRO A 100 -11.14 9.04 -7.82
N GLY A 101 -11.81 9.72 -6.89
CA GLY A 101 -11.76 11.17 -6.76
C GLY A 101 -10.38 11.68 -6.33
N LEU A 102 -9.78 11.05 -5.32
CA LEU A 102 -8.43 11.37 -4.87
C LEU A 102 -7.39 11.06 -5.95
N TRP A 103 -7.56 9.96 -6.70
CA TRP A 103 -6.67 9.66 -7.83
C TRP A 103 -6.70 10.77 -8.90
N ARG A 104 -7.89 11.24 -9.31
CA ARG A 104 -7.99 12.34 -10.28
C ARG A 104 -7.36 13.63 -9.75
N GLN A 105 -7.59 13.95 -8.48
CA GLN A 105 -7.00 15.14 -7.85
C GLN A 105 -5.47 15.04 -7.82
N HIS A 106 -4.95 13.87 -7.48
CA HIS A 106 -3.52 13.60 -7.49
C HIS A 106 -2.92 13.74 -8.90
N CYS A 107 -3.56 13.18 -9.93
CA CYS A 107 -3.14 13.38 -11.32
C CYS A 107 -3.08 14.86 -11.70
N ALA A 108 -4.10 15.65 -11.33
CA ALA A 108 -4.09 17.09 -11.60
C ALA A 108 -2.92 17.83 -10.90
N CYS A 109 -2.54 17.40 -9.69
CA CYS A 109 -1.35 17.92 -9.01
C CYS A 109 -0.06 17.56 -9.74
N LEU A 110 0.05 16.33 -10.26
CA LEU A 110 1.21 15.90 -11.04
C LEU A 110 1.31 16.60 -12.40
N ASP A 111 0.19 16.79 -13.10
CA ASP A 111 0.12 17.46 -14.40
C ASP A 111 0.55 18.94 -14.33
N ALA A 112 0.43 19.56 -13.16
CA ALA A 112 0.92 20.92 -12.91
C ALA A 112 2.45 21.01 -12.76
N ILE A 113 3.16 19.88 -12.69
CA ILE A 113 4.61 19.82 -12.56
C ILE A 113 5.23 19.64 -13.94
N ALA A 114 6.09 20.58 -14.35
CA ALA A 114 6.83 20.43 -15.60
C ALA A 114 7.71 19.16 -15.58
N PRO A 115 7.61 18.26 -16.58
CA PRO A 115 8.29 16.95 -16.56
C PRO A 115 9.82 17.03 -16.43
N ASP A 116 10.45 18.04 -17.04
CA ASP A 116 11.90 18.21 -17.01
C ASP A 116 12.41 19.01 -15.80
N SER A 117 11.51 19.40 -14.89
CA SER A 117 11.86 20.19 -13.73
C SER A 117 12.66 19.41 -12.68
N PRO A 118 13.47 20.08 -11.84
CA PRO A 118 14.07 19.46 -10.66
C PRO A 118 13.04 18.81 -9.73
N ARG A 119 11.83 19.40 -9.64
CA ARG A 119 10.73 18.88 -8.83
C ARG A 119 10.27 17.50 -9.31
N ALA A 120 10.08 17.31 -10.62
CA ALA A 120 9.69 16.01 -11.19
C ALA A 120 10.76 14.93 -10.95
N ARG A 121 12.05 15.30 -11.03
CA ARG A 121 13.17 14.38 -10.74
C ARG A 121 13.18 13.95 -9.27
N HIS A 122 13.05 14.89 -8.34
CA HIS A 122 12.97 14.57 -6.91
C HIS A 122 11.78 13.67 -6.60
N LEU A 123 10.60 13.97 -7.14
CA LEU A 123 9.41 13.14 -6.92
C LEU A 123 9.60 11.71 -7.44
N THR A 124 10.26 11.53 -8.59
CA THR A 124 10.62 10.19 -9.09
C THR A 124 11.55 9.44 -8.13
N ILE A 125 12.59 10.10 -7.62
CA ILE A 125 13.53 9.51 -6.64
C ILE A 125 12.77 9.08 -5.38
N ASP A 126 11.87 9.92 -4.90
CA ASP A 126 11.08 9.67 -3.69
C ASP A 126 10.10 8.51 -3.86
N VAL A 127 9.45 8.39 -5.02
CA VAL A 127 8.61 7.23 -5.35
C VAL A 127 9.45 5.94 -5.35
N ILE A 128 10.66 5.97 -5.92
CA ILE A 128 11.57 4.82 -5.91
C ILE A 128 11.95 4.44 -4.47
N ALA A 129 12.29 5.42 -3.63
CA ALA A 129 12.60 5.19 -2.22
C ALA A 129 11.40 4.61 -1.45
N GLY A 130 10.18 5.02 -1.80
CA GLY A 130 8.95 4.42 -1.30
C GLY A 130 8.77 2.96 -1.73
N TYR A 131 8.97 2.62 -3.01
CA TYR A 131 8.94 1.21 -3.43
C TYR A 131 10.00 0.36 -2.71
N GLU A 132 11.18 0.91 -2.48
CA GLU A 132 12.24 0.25 -1.71
C GLU A 132 11.84 0.04 -0.24
N LEU A 133 11.05 0.94 0.35
CA LEU A 133 10.41 0.69 1.66
C LEU A 133 9.49 -0.54 1.62
N PHE A 134 8.60 -0.67 0.61
CA PHE A 134 7.74 -1.85 0.48
C PHE A 134 8.56 -3.13 0.30
N ARG A 135 9.65 -3.09 -0.48
CA ARG A 135 10.56 -4.23 -0.66
C ARG A 135 11.21 -4.65 0.67
N ARG A 136 11.68 -3.70 1.47
CA ARG A 136 12.25 -3.96 2.81
C ARG A 136 11.20 -4.50 3.77
N ALA A 137 9.99 -3.95 3.76
CA ALA A 137 8.87 -4.44 4.58
C ALA A 137 8.55 -5.90 4.28
N ALA A 138 8.50 -6.27 3.00
CA ALA A 138 8.29 -7.64 2.54
C ALA A 138 9.40 -8.60 2.98
N GLY A 139 10.67 -8.19 2.85
CA GLY A 139 11.82 -9.00 3.26
C GLY A 139 12.01 -9.12 4.79
N ALA A 140 11.36 -8.26 5.57
CA ALA A 140 11.41 -8.30 7.02
C ALA A 140 10.37 -9.25 7.64
N GLN A 141 9.32 -9.59 6.90
CA GLN A 141 8.29 -10.50 7.41
C GLN A 141 8.77 -11.95 7.33
N PRO A 142 8.59 -12.76 8.38
CA PRO A 142 8.81 -14.20 8.28
C PRO A 142 7.83 -14.82 7.28
N ASP A 143 8.12 -16.00 6.77
CA ASP A 143 7.12 -16.79 6.03
C ASP A 143 5.94 -17.22 6.92
#